data_AF-A0A8H5ERB7-F1
#
_entry.id   AF-A0A8H5ERB7-F1
#
_cell.length_a   1.000
_cell.length_b   1.000
_cell.length_c   1.000
_cell.angle_alpha   90.00
_cell.angle_beta   90.00
_cell.angle_gamma   90.00
#
_symmetry.space_group_name_H-M   'P 1'
#
loop_
_entity.id
_entity.type
_entity.pdbx_description
1 polymer ?
#
loop_
_entity_poly.entity_id
_entity_poly.type
_entity_poly.pdbx_seq_one_letter_code
_entity_poly.pdbx_strand_id
1 'polypeptide(L)'
;MLGVRAPKRTSPFTEIDAIYRHILSQAEDWDGVMDVVAGRHMLLSTPNGTFIDLISPERDEKSDLCTILALLGYSRNDIESCVADLTALFRIDRVAFDLQLYHKSLLDFLFDPTRAGTFYIDKNEMACKFAVAHFKQMSDFASIFFGFMVLYHVTQPDTAVTTALQSFLPKTTGERRSNGTLLDHIASQFIAEFERLYSKSNAELSASIRTRWITWFRESAVHIP
;
A
#
# COMPACT_ATOMS: atom_id res chain seq x y z
N MET A 1 48.39 30.14 5.87
CA MET A 1 47.06 30.76 5.74
C MET A 1 46.02 29.66 5.69
N LEU A 2 45.36 29.37 6.81
CA LEU A 2 44.26 28.39 6.89
C LEU A 2 42.97 29.10 6.45
N GLY A 3 42.56 28.86 5.20
CA GLY A 3 41.31 29.38 4.65
C GLY A 3 40.13 28.68 5.30
N VAL A 4 39.47 29.35 6.25
CA VAL A 4 38.16 28.95 6.77
C VAL A 4 37.15 29.13 5.64
N ARG A 5 36.82 28.03 4.95
CA ARG A 5 35.72 27.99 3.98
C ARG A 5 34.44 28.35 4.73
N ALA A 6 33.73 29.36 4.27
CA ALA A 6 32.40 29.68 4.78
C ALA A 6 31.52 28.41 4.69
N PRO A 7 30.80 28.04 5.76
CA PRO A 7 29.93 26.86 5.72
C PRO A 7 28.86 27.14 4.68
N LYS A 8 28.93 26.43 3.54
CA LYS A 8 27.77 26.30 2.65
C LYS A 8 26.68 25.73 3.56
N ARG A 9 25.62 26.50 3.79
CA ARG A 9 24.43 26.05 4.51
C ARG A 9 23.72 25.00 3.67
N THR A 10 24.29 23.81 3.62
CA THR A 10 23.60 22.60 3.19
C THR A 10 22.50 22.35 4.21
N SER A 11 21.30 21.98 3.74
CA SER A 11 20.22 21.49 4.62
C SER A 11 20.80 20.44 5.59
N PRO A 12 20.33 20.36 6.85
CA PRO A 12 20.88 19.46 7.88
C PRO A 12 20.89 17.98 7.46
N PHE A 13 20.14 17.60 6.42
CA PHE A 13 20.07 16.24 5.90
C PHE A 13 20.87 16.01 4.60
N THR A 14 21.47 17.04 4.02
CA THR A 14 22.07 16.96 2.66
C THR A 14 23.15 15.89 2.53
N GLU A 15 24.01 15.75 3.55
CA GLU A 15 25.09 14.77 3.54
C GLU A 15 24.55 13.34 3.68
N ILE A 16 23.55 13.16 4.55
CA ILE A 16 22.87 11.87 4.74
C ILE A 16 22.10 11.48 3.48
N ASP A 17 21.40 12.42 2.85
CA ASP A 17 20.66 12.22 1.60
C ASP A 17 21.61 11.82 0.46
N ALA A 18 22.81 12.39 0.42
CA ALA A 18 23.83 11.99 -0.56
C ALA A 18 24.31 10.54 -0.33
N ILE A 19 24.46 10.11 0.93
CA ILE A 19 24.80 8.74 1.28
C ILE A 19 23.66 7.79 0.90
N TYR A 20 22.41 8.13 1.22
CA TYR A 20 21.26 7.32 0.82
C TYR A 20 21.17 7.17 -0.69
N ARG A 21 21.26 8.27 -1.45
CA ARG A 21 21.27 8.19 -2.92
C ARG A 21 22.40 7.32 -3.44
N HIS A 22 23.60 7.44 -2.86
CA HIS A 22 24.74 6.62 -3.28
C HIS A 22 24.50 5.14 -3.03
N ILE A 23 24.02 4.76 -1.85
CA ILE A 23 23.75 3.35 -1.54
C ILE A 23 22.59 2.82 -2.38
N LEU A 24 21.47 3.57 -2.48
CA LEU A 24 20.30 3.17 -3.27
C LEU A 24 20.63 3.03 -4.77
N SER A 25 21.60 3.79 -5.28
CA SER A 25 22.08 3.65 -6.68
C SER A 25 22.81 2.34 -6.97
N GLN A 26 23.14 1.56 -5.92
CA GLN A 26 23.74 0.23 -6.07
C GLN A 26 22.69 -0.87 -6.26
N ALA A 27 21.41 -0.57 -6.08
CA ALA A 27 20.33 -1.54 -6.27
C ALA A 27 20.23 -1.93 -7.75
N GLU A 28 20.35 -3.23 -8.05
CA GLU A 28 20.11 -3.76 -9.39
C GLU A 28 18.62 -3.69 -9.77
N ASP A 29 17.73 -3.96 -8.81
CA ASP A 29 16.27 -3.93 -8.98
C ASP A 29 15.62 -2.90 -8.05
N TRP A 30 15.65 -1.63 -8.49
CA TRP A 30 15.04 -0.55 -7.71
C TRP A 30 13.53 -0.68 -7.59
N ASP A 31 12.85 -1.17 -8.63
CA ASP A 31 11.39 -1.34 -8.61
C ASP A 31 10.97 -2.39 -7.56
N GLY A 32 11.72 -3.50 -7.48
CA GLY A 32 11.53 -4.51 -6.43
C GLY A 32 11.85 -4.00 -5.03
N VAL A 33 12.91 -3.21 -4.85
CA VAL A 33 13.21 -2.55 -3.57
C VAL A 33 12.07 -1.62 -3.16
N MET A 34 11.55 -0.83 -4.09
CA MET A 34 10.43 0.07 -3.85
C MET A 34 9.19 -0.69 -3.41
N ASP A 35 8.85 -1.80 -4.08
CA ASP A 35 7.72 -2.66 -3.71
C ASP A 35 7.89 -3.24 -2.31
N VAL A 36 9.08 -3.74 -1.97
CA VAL A 36 9.40 -4.31 -0.65
C VAL A 36 9.27 -3.25 0.45
N VAL A 37 9.84 -2.06 0.26
CA VAL A 37 9.76 -0.95 1.22
C VAL A 37 8.33 -0.43 1.35
N ALA A 38 7.60 -0.29 0.24
CA ALA A 38 6.23 0.17 0.23
C ALA A 38 5.28 -0.82 0.91
N GLY A 39 5.42 -2.11 0.61
CA GLY A 39 4.67 -3.18 1.25
C GLY A 39 4.88 -3.16 2.76
N ARG A 40 6.14 -3.07 3.19
CA ARG A 40 6.47 -2.93 4.62
C ARG A 40 5.87 -1.67 5.25
N HIS A 41 5.93 -0.52 4.59
CA HIS A 41 5.32 0.70 5.10
C HIS A 41 3.80 0.56 5.23
N MET A 42 3.15 -0.11 4.28
CA MET A 42 1.70 -0.37 4.30
C MET A 42 1.30 -1.21 5.52
N LEU A 43 2.09 -2.24 5.85
CA LEU A 43 1.90 -3.07 7.05
C LEU A 43 1.99 -2.25 8.34
N LEU A 44 2.97 -1.37 8.45
CA LEU A 44 3.12 -0.50 9.63
C LEU A 44 2.05 0.58 9.72
N SER A 45 1.51 1.01 8.60
CA SER A 45 0.52 2.09 8.54
C SER A 45 -0.89 1.62 8.86
N THR A 46 -1.15 0.31 8.84
CA THR A 46 -2.45 -0.25 9.23
C THR A 46 -2.57 -0.40 10.75
N PRO A 47 -3.51 0.30 11.41
CA PRO A 47 -3.74 0.13 12.83
C PRO A 47 -4.22 -1.30 13.14
N ASN A 48 -3.62 -1.92 14.15
CA ASN A 48 -4.04 -3.17 14.78
C ASN A 48 -3.88 -4.47 13.95
N GLY A 49 -2.97 -4.54 12.97
CA GLY A 49 -2.71 -5.80 12.23
C GLY A 49 -3.88 -6.32 11.39
N THR A 50 -4.95 -5.52 11.28
CA THR A 50 -6.20 -5.86 10.58
C THR A 50 -5.99 -6.21 9.12
N PHE A 51 -4.94 -5.69 8.48
CA PHE A 51 -4.64 -6.01 7.09
C PHE A 51 -4.36 -7.51 6.88
N ILE A 52 -3.67 -8.15 7.81
CA ILE A 52 -3.14 -9.50 7.61
C ILE A 52 -4.09 -10.56 8.12
N ASP A 53 -4.74 -10.28 9.24
CA ASP A 53 -5.80 -11.11 9.80
C ASP A 53 -6.95 -11.36 8.81
N LEU A 54 -7.08 -10.50 7.80
CA LEU A 54 -8.14 -10.56 6.81
C LEU A 54 -7.69 -11.19 5.47
N ILE A 55 -6.42 -11.06 5.07
CA ILE A 55 -5.89 -11.72 3.85
C ILE A 55 -5.51 -13.17 4.12
N SER A 56 -5.03 -13.46 5.34
CA SER A 56 -4.69 -14.81 5.78
C SER A 56 -5.36 -15.07 7.13
N PRO A 57 -6.69 -15.30 7.16
CA PRO A 57 -7.42 -15.60 8.39
C PRO A 57 -6.89 -16.87 9.06
N GLU A 58 -6.35 -17.78 8.27
CA GLU A 58 -5.46 -18.84 8.72
C GLU A 58 -4.07 -18.22 8.81
N ARG A 59 -3.71 -17.70 10.00
CA ARG A 59 -2.34 -17.29 10.31
C ARG A 59 -1.45 -18.52 10.31
N ASP A 60 -1.04 -18.94 9.12
CA ASP A 60 0.10 -19.82 8.96
C ASP A 60 1.36 -19.06 9.41
N GLU A 61 2.45 -19.76 9.73
CA GLU A 61 3.74 -19.17 10.19
C GLU A 61 4.42 -18.23 9.17
N LYS A 62 3.74 -17.89 8.06
CA LYS A 62 4.26 -16.98 7.04
C LYS A 62 4.23 -15.54 7.53
N SER A 63 5.33 -14.86 7.27
CA SER A 63 5.42 -13.43 7.55
C SER A 63 4.43 -12.62 6.74
N ASP A 64 3.78 -11.73 7.45
CA ASP A 64 3.12 -10.52 7.05
C ASP A 64 3.65 -9.87 5.75
N LEU A 65 4.98 -9.73 5.63
CA LEU A 65 5.62 -9.13 4.47
C LEU A 65 5.60 -10.04 3.23
N CYS A 66 5.76 -11.35 3.40
CA CYS A 66 5.58 -12.30 2.29
C CYS A 66 4.17 -12.24 1.74
N THR A 67 3.17 -12.20 2.62
CA THR A 67 1.75 -12.25 2.23
C THR A 67 1.37 -11.04 1.40
N ILE A 68 1.78 -9.83 1.80
CA ILE A 68 1.47 -8.62 1.05
C ILE A 68 2.21 -8.57 -0.30
N LEU A 69 3.47 -9.01 -0.35
CA LEU A 69 4.27 -8.97 -1.58
C LEU A 69 3.94 -10.12 -2.54
N ALA A 70 3.39 -11.22 -2.06
CA ALA A 70 2.82 -12.27 -2.91
C ALA A 70 1.64 -11.76 -3.76
N LEU A 71 0.94 -10.70 -3.33
CA LEU A 71 -0.06 -10.02 -4.16
C LEU A 71 0.56 -9.47 -5.45
N LEU A 72 1.79 -8.96 -5.35
CA LEU A 72 2.57 -8.45 -6.49
C LEU A 72 3.33 -9.56 -7.23
N GLY A 73 3.26 -10.80 -6.75
CA GLY A 73 3.92 -11.96 -7.37
C GLY A 73 5.34 -12.23 -6.88
N TYR A 74 5.81 -11.55 -5.82
CA TYR A 74 7.14 -11.84 -5.25
C TYR A 74 7.12 -13.12 -4.42
N SER A 75 8.16 -13.93 -4.60
CA SER A 75 8.53 -15.01 -3.69
C SER A 75 9.47 -14.50 -2.59
N ARG A 76 9.68 -15.32 -1.55
CA ARG A 76 10.66 -15.05 -0.48
C ARG A 76 12.06 -14.77 -1.04
N ASN A 77 12.49 -15.52 -2.05
CA ASN A 77 13.83 -15.36 -2.63
C ASN A 77 13.94 -14.04 -3.41
N ASP A 78 12.86 -13.61 -4.05
CA ASP A 78 12.84 -12.35 -4.78
C ASP A 78 12.99 -11.18 -3.80
N ILE A 79 12.26 -11.20 -2.68
CA ILE A 79 12.35 -10.17 -1.62
C ILE A 79 13.78 -10.08 -1.07
N GLU A 80 14.40 -11.22 -0.76
CA GLU A 80 15.80 -11.25 -0.30
C GLU A 80 16.77 -10.72 -1.35
N SER A 81 16.54 -11.05 -2.62
CA SER A 81 17.39 -10.61 -3.73
C SER A 81 17.28 -9.10 -3.97
N CYS A 82 16.07 -8.53 -3.94
CA CYS A 82 15.87 -7.09 -4.13
C CYS A 82 16.69 -6.26 -3.13
N VAL A 83 16.77 -6.69 -1.86
CA VAL A 83 17.46 -5.92 -0.81
C VAL A 83 18.90 -6.38 -0.53
N ALA A 84 19.40 -7.38 -1.26
CA ALA A 84 20.71 -7.99 -1.01
C ALA A 84 21.87 -6.98 -1.14
N ASP A 85 21.82 -6.11 -2.14
CA ASP A 85 22.85 -5.08 -2.37
C ASP A 85 22.74 -3.89 -1.41
N LEU A 86 21.61 -3.80 -0.71
CA LEU A 86 21.27 -2.68 0.17
C LEU A 86 21.37 -3.04 1.66
N THR A 87 22.22 -4.00 2.00
CA THR A 87 22.44 -4.47 3.38
C THR A 87 22.91 -3.38 4.36
N ALA A 88 23.41 -2.25 3.85
CA ALA A 88 23.73 -1.08 4.67
C ALA A 88 22.48 -0.29 5.13
N LEU A 89 21.36 -0.42 4.42
CA LEU A 89 20.10 0.28 4.71
C LEU A 89 19.02 -0.64 5.27
N PHE A 90 19.00 -1.89 4.78
CA PHE A 90 17.96 -2.86 5.07
C PHE A 90 18.55 -4.16 5.63
N ARG A 91 17.73 -4.85 6.42
CA ARG A 91 17.99 -6.21 6.89
C ARG A 91 16.69 -6.98 6.89
N ILE A 92 16.70 -8.20 6.35
CA ILE A 92 15.58 -9.13 6.54
C ILE A 92 15.83 -9.95 7.81
N ASP A 93 14.88 -9.91 8.74
CA ASP A 93 14.84 -10.85 9.85
C ASP A 93 14.39 -12.20 9.33
N ARG A 94 15.26 -13.21 9.26
CA ARG A 94 14.90 -14.51 8.67
C ARG A 94 13.87 -15.31 9.48
N VAL A 95 13.69 -15.00 10.76
CA VAL A 95 12.74 -15.70 11.63
C VAL A 95 11.36 -15.12 11.44
N ALA A 96 11.22 -13.80 11.60
CA ALA A 96 9.95 -13.10 11.40
C ALA A 96 9.65 -12.79 9.92
N PHE A 97 10.62 -13.02 9.04
CA PHE A 97 10.66 -12.63 7.63
C PHE A 97 10.18 -11.19 7.38
N ASP A 98 10.59 -10.27 8.26
CA ASP A 98 10.24 -8.85 8.21
C ASP A 98 11.43 -7.98 7.75
N LEU A 99 11.13 -6.83 7.13
CA LEU A 99 12.12 -5.86 6.69
C LEU A 99 12.42 -4.86 7.82
N GLN A 100 13.64 -4.91 8.32
CA GLN A 100 14.18 -3.96 9.28
C GLN A 100 14.97 -2.86 8.55
N LEU A 101 14.71 -1.61 8.94
CA LEU A 101 15.45 -0.45 8.46
C LEU A 101 16.44 -0.01 9.53
N TYR A 102 17.71 0.17 9.18
CA TYR A 102 18.72 0.64 10.14
C TYR A 102 18.53 2.11 10.51
N HIS A 103 17.97 2.91 9.60
CA HIS A 103 17.80 4.34 9.80
C HIS A 103 16.33 4.74 9.70
N LYS A 104 15.79 5.30 10.79
CA LYS A 104 14.41 5.83 10.81
C LYS A 104 14.21 6.95 9.76
N SER A 105 15.22 7.81 9.59
CA SER A 105 15.22 8.91 8.62
C SER A 105 15.23 8.47 7.15
N LEU A 106 15.45 7.18 6.87
CA LEU A 106 15.43 6.66 5.50
C LEU A 106 14.01 6.69 4.92
N LEU A 107 12.98 6.36 5.70
CA LEU A 107 11.59 6.47 5.23
C LEU A 107 11.21 7.93 4.96
N ASP A 108 11.62 8.85 5.84
CA ASP A 108 11.39 10.28 5.63
C ASP A 108 12.07 10.80 4.37
N PHE A 109 13.21 10.23 4.00
CA PHE A 109 13.88 10.52 2.74
C PHE A 109 13.09 9.95 1.56
N LEU A 110 12.77 8.65 1.56
CA LEU A 110 12.10 7.94 0.46
C LEU A 110 10.69 8.48 0.17
N PHE A 111 9.98 9.00 1.18
CA PHE A 111 8.64 9.58 1.03
C PHE A 111 8.62 11.10 0.83
N ASP A 112 9.79 11.74 0.67
CA ASP A 112 9.88 13.16 0.33
C ASP A 112 10.40 13.32 -1.11
N PRO A 113 9.55 13.77 -2.06
CA PRO A 113 9.94 13.87 -3.46
C PRO A 113 11.06 14.89 -3.68
N THR A 114 11.19 15.88 -2.82
CA THR A 114 12.25 16.91 -2.93
C THR A 114 13.62 16.38 -2.52
N ARG A 115 13.66 15.35 -1.66
CA ARG A 115 14.91 14.77 -1.13
C ARG A 115 15.36 13.55 -1.93
N ALA A 116 14.43 12.62 -2.19
CA ALA A 116 14.72 11.35 -2.84
C ALA A 116 14.86 11.46 -4.36
N GLY A 117 14.21 12.43 -5.01
CA GLY A 117 14.26 12.58 -6.45
C GLY A 117 13.78 11.32 -7.16
N THR A 118 14.67 10.62 -7.86
CA THR A 118 14.35 9.38 -8.59
C THR A 118 14.04 8.20 -7.67
N PHE A 119 14.47 8.25 -6.40
CA PHE A 119 14.20 7.21 -5.41
C PHE A 119 12.92 7.48 -4.61
N TYR A 120 12.10 8.44 -5.04
CA TYR A 120 10.87 8.80 -4.34
C TYR A 120 9.83 7.69 -4.48
N ILE A 121 9.21 7.33 -3.36
CA ILE A 121 8.10 6.37 -3.30
C ILE A 121 6.80 7.14 -3.14
N ASP A 122 5.95 7.15 -4.17
CA ASP A 122 4.62 7.72 -4.07
C ASP A 122 3.68 6.74 -3.35
N LYS A 123 3.22 7.14 -2.16
CA LYS A 123 2.32 6.34 -1.32
C LYS A 123 1.01 5.99 -2.04
N ASN A 124 0.47 6.91 -2.83
CA ASN A 124 -0.81 6.72 -3.54
C ASN A 124 -0.63 5.75 -4.71
N GLU A 125 0.48 5.87 -5.43
CA GLU A 125 0.83 4.95 -6.51
C GLU A 125 1.01 3.53 -5.98
N MET A 126 1.74 3.37 -4.88
CA MET A 126 1.95 2.07 -4.26
C MET A 126 0.65 1.46 -3.75
N ALA A 127 -0.19 2.22 -3.05
CA ALA A 127 -1.50 1.72 -2.63
C ALA A 127 -2.37 1.30 -3.81
N CYS A 128 -2.34 2.06 -4.90
CA CYS A 128 -3.02 1.68 -6.13
C CYS A 128 -2.50 0.34 -6.65
N LYS A 129 -1.18 0.20 -6.77
CA LYS A 129 -0.51 -1.01 -7.25
C LYS A 129 -0.91 -2.23 -6.42
N PHE A 130 -0.84 -2.13 -5.09
CA PHE A 130 -1.27 -3.20 -4.20
C PHE A 130 -2.76 -3.50 -4.29
N ALA A 131 -3.62 -2.48 -4.35
CA ALA A 131 -5.06 -2.69 -4.49
C ALA A 131 -5.41 -3.38 -5.80
N VAL A 132 -4.84 -2.95 -6.93
CA VAL A 132 -5.02 -3.57 -8.25
C VAL A 132 -4.58 -5.03 -8.22
N ALA A 133 -3.40 -5.30 -7.66
CA ALA A 133 -2.85 -6.63 -7.57
C ALA A 133 -3.74 -7.53 -6.71
N HIS A 134 -4.23 -7.01 -5.60
CA HIS A 134 -5.19 -7.68 -4.74
C HIS A 134 -6.50 -8.00 -5.50
N PHE A 135 -7.12 -7.01 -6.18
CA PHE A 135 -8.33 -7.23 -6.98
C PHE A 135 -8.15 -8.25 -8.11
N LYS A 136 -6.95 -8.35 -8.70
CA LYS A 136 -6.66 -9.36 -9.73
C LYS A 136 -6.68 -10.78 -9.18
N GLN A 137 -6.31 -10.96 -7.92
CA GLN A 137 -6.25 -12.27 -7.26
C GLN A 137 -7.59 -12.68 -6.61
N MET A 138 -8.58 -11.77 -6.55
CA MET A 138 -9.86 -12.05 -5.90
C MET A 138 -10.88 -12.74 -6.80
N SER A 139 -11.66 -13.63 -6.17
CA SER A 139 -12.91 -14.17 -6.71
C SER A 139 -14.14 -13.87 -5.83
N ASP A 140 -13.99 -13.18 -4.69
CA ASP A 140 -15.05 -12.98 -3.66
C ASP A 140 -15.18 -11.51 -3.16
N PHE A 141 -16.39 -11.15 -2.73
CA PHE A 141 -16.87 -9.84 -2.28
C PHE A 141 -16.18 -9.30 -1.03
N ALA A 142 -15.90 -10.14 -0.03
CA ALA A 142 -15.26 -9.70 1.21
C ALA A 142 -13.87 -9.11 0.93
N SER A 143 -13.18 -9.70 -0.04
CA SER A 143 -11.89 -9.23 -0.52
C SER A 143 -12.03 -7.90 -1.28
N ILE A 144 -13.10 -7.72 -2.08
CA ILE A 144 -13.36 -6.47 -2.83
C ILE A 144 -13.56 -5.27 -1.89
N PHE A 145 -14.33 -5.45 -0.82
CA PHE A 145 -14.54 -4.44 0.23
C PHE A 145 -13.24 -4.10 0.98
N PHE A 146 -12.30 -5.03 1.03
CA PHE A 146 -11.01 -4.85 1.67
C PHE A 146 -10.00 -4.10 0.80
N GLY A 147 -9.97 -4.35 -0.52
CA GLY A 147 -9.22 -3.52 -1.46
C GLY A 147 -9.57 -2.02 -1.33
N PHE A 148 -10.84 -1.75 -0.97
CA PHE A 148 -11.33 -0.41 -0.64
C PHE A 148 -10.79 0.14 0.69
N MET A 149 -10.74 -0.64 1.77
CA MET A 149 -10.17 -0.20 3.06
C MET A 149 -8.69 0.19 2.95
N VAL A 150 -7.93 -0.58 2.16
CA VAL A 150 -6.52 -0.35 1.87
C VAL A 150 -6.32 0.95 1.09
N LEU A 151 -7.09 1.13 0.02
CA LEU A 151 -7.08 2.35 -0.79
C LEU A 151 -7.47 3.57 0.06
N TYR A 152 -8.47 3.42 0.92
CA TYR A 152 -8.99 4.48 1.78
C TYR A 152 -7.96 4.92 2.83
N HIS A 153 -7.32 3.98 3.53
CA HIS A 153 -6.35 4.29 4.60
C HIS A 153 -5.04 4.89 4.07
N VAL A 154 -4.62 4.52 2.86
CA VAL A 154 -3.39 5.09 2.30
C VAL A 154 -3.63 6.48 1.67
N THR A 155 -4.83 6.74 1.16
CA THR A 155 -5.12 8.01 0.48
C THR A 155 -5.58 9.14 1.41
N GLN A 156 -6.25 8.87 2.54
CA GLN A 156 -6.63 9.91 3.53
C GLN A 156 -6.75 9.38 4.98
N PRO A 157 -6.14 10.03 5.97
CA PRO A 157 -6.39 9.76 7.38
C PRO A 157 -7.58 10.58 7.91
N ASP A 158 -8.68 10.69 7.15
CA ASP A 158 -9.85 11.45 7.60
C ASP A 158 -10.80 10.54 8.44
N THR A 159 -11.07 10.95 9.67
CA THR A 159 -11.79 10.16 10.70
C THR A 159 -13.28 9.98 10.41
N ALA A 160 -13.85 10.82 9.53
CA ALA A 160 -15.30 10.83 9.26
C ALA A 160 -15.78 9.57 8.53
N VAL A 161 -15.05 9.09 7.52
CA VAL A 161 -15.48 7.90 6.77
C VAL A 161 -15.07 6.62 7.51
N THR A 162 -13.98 6.62 8.28
CA THR A 162 -13.65 5.53 9.21
C THR A 162 -14.79 5.29 10.20
N THR A 163 -15.41 6.38 10.71
CA THR A 163 -16.60 6.33 11.57
C THR A 163 -17.84 5.82 10.80
N ALA A 164 -18.00 6.22 9.54
CA ALA A 164 -19.07 5.73 8.68
C ALA A 164 -18.87 4.27 8.23
N LEU A 165 -17.65 3.76 8.13
CA LEU A 165 -17.38 2.36 7.79
C LEU A 165 -17.50 1.46 9.03
N GLN A 166 -17.06 1.96 10.19
CA GLN A 166 -17.24 1.28 11.48
C GLN A 166 -18.71 1.19 11.91
N SER A 167 -19.57 2.13 11.51
CA SER A 167 -21.01 2.03 11.75
C SER A 167 -21.71 1.01 10.84
N PHE A 168 -21.02 0.54 9.79
CA PHE A 168 -21.50 -0.45 8.82
C PHE A 168 -20.90 -1.85 9.02
N LEU A 169 -19.81 -1.99 9.79
CA LEU A 169 -19.43 -3.31 10.31
C LEU A 169 -20.64 -3.86 11.06
N PRO A 170 -21.14 -5.05 10.70
CA PRO A 170 -22.33 -5.60 11.34
C PRO A 170 -22.02 -5.76 12.83
N LYS A 171 -22.58 -4.87 13.66
CA LYS A 171 -22.91 -5.25 15.02
C LYS A 171 -23.80 -6.46 14.84
N THR A 172 -23.37 -7.60 15.33
CA THR A 172 -24.01 -8.91 15.23
C THR A 172 -25.45 -8.86 15.72
N THR A 173 -26.38 -8.32 14.93
CA THR A 173 -27.81 -8.19 15.26
C THR A 173 -28.62 -8.04 13.97
N GLY A 174 -28.94 -9.18 13.36
CA GLY A 174 -30.32 -9.61 13.07
C GLY A 174 -31.28 -8.79 12.21
N GLU A 175 -30.96 -7.60 11.70
CA GLU A 175 -31.92 -6.81 10.89
C GLU A 175 -31.59 -6.79 9.39
N ARG A 176 -32.34 -7.60 8.63
CA ARG A 176 -32.40 -7.57 7.16
C ARG A 176 -33.21 -6.35 6.70
N ARG A 177 -32.54 -5.29 6.23
CA ARG A 177 -33.15 -4.24 5.38
C ARG A 177 -32.86 -4.54 3.91
N SER A 178 -33.68 -4.01 2.99
CA SER A 178 -33.52 -4.22 1.54
C SER A 178 -32.19 -3.63 1.03
N ASN A 179 -31.20 -4.50 0.86
CA ASN A 179 -29.80 -4.16 0.64
C ASN A 179 -29.50 -3.53 -0.74
N GLY A 180 -30.39 -3.66 -1.73
CA GLY A 180 -30.10 -3.26 -3.12
C GLY A 180 -29.83 -1.77 -3.32
N THR A 181 -30.74 -0.89 -2.88
CA THR A 181 -30.64 0.56 -3.12
C THR A 181 -29.51 1.24 -2.34
N LEU A 182 -29.16 0.70 -1.18
CA LEU A 182 -28.06 1.20 -0.35
C LEU A 182 -26.71 0.74 -0.91
N LEU A 183 -26.60 -0.51 -1.35
CA LEU A 183 -25.41 -1.00 -2.03
C LEU A 183 -25.18 -0.26 -3.36
N ASP A 184 -26.23 0.03 -4.12
CA ASP A 184 -26.17 0.87 -5.33
C ASP A 184 -25.66 2.29 -5.02
N HIS A 185 -26.10 2.87 -3.89
CA HIS A 185 -25.68 4.20 -3.48
C HIS A 185 -24.21 4.24 -3.06
N ILE A 186 -23.78 3.28 -2.22
CA ILE A 186 -22.38 3.11 -1.80
C ILE A 186 -21.51 2.86 -3.03
N ALA A 187 -21.99 2.04 -3.96
CA ALA A 187 -21.33 1.75 -5.21
C ALA A 187 -21.13 2.97 -6.11
N SER A 188 -22.17 3.78 -6.25
CA SER A 188 -22.13 5.00 -7.05
C SER A 188 -21.19 6.04 -6.44
N GLN A 189 -21.22 6.21 -5.11
CA GLN A 189 -20.31 7.12 -4.41
C GLN A 189 -18.85 6.64 -4.50
N PHE A 190 -18.62 5.33 -4.39
CA PHE A 190 -17.29 4.73 -4.54
C PHE A 190 -16.71 4.94 -5.93
N ILE A 191 -17.47 4.64 -7.00
CA ILE A 191 -17.02 4.83 -8.38
C ILE A 191 -16.65 6.30 -8.62
N ALA A 192 -17.47 7.23 -8.14
CA ALA A 192 -17.22 8.66 -8.30
C ALA A 192 -15.93 9.12 -7.59
N GLU A 193 -15.69 8.65 -6.35
CA GLU A 193 -14.51 9.04 -5.59
C GLU A 193 -13.23 8.36 -6.10
N PHE A 194 -13.33 7.10 -6.52
CA PHE A 194 -12.25 6.37 -7.17
C PHE A 194 -11.88 7.04 -8.50
N GLU A 195 -12.86 7.38 -9.34
CA GLU A 195 -12.62 8.16 -10.56
C GLU A 195 -12.01 9.53 -10.23
N ARG A 196 -12.44 10.20 -9.17
CA ARG A 196 -11.86 11.49 -8.76
C ARG A 196 -10.39 11.38 -8.35
N LEU A 197 -10.04 10.34 -7.60
CA LEU A 197 -8.67 10.11 -7.09
C LEU A 197 -7.73 9.57 -8.17
N TYR A 198 -8.22 8.71 -9.07
CA TYR A 198 -7.38 7.94 -9.99
C TYR A 198 -7.51 8.34 -11.47
N SER A 199 -8.47 9.18 -11.87
CA SER A 199 -8.54 9.72 -13.24
C SER A 199 -7.31 10.53 -13.62
N LYS A 200 -6.57 11.08 -12.64
CA LYS A 200 -5.34 11.85 -12.87
C LYS A 200 -4.09 11.00 -13.05
N SER A 201 -4.05 9.81 -12.47
CA SER A 201 -2.86 8.96 -12.40
C SER A 201 -2.93 7.77 -13.35
N ASN A 202 -4.10 7.17 -13.60
CA ASN A 202 -4.26 6.11 -14.60
C ASN A 202 -5.73 5.92 -15.02
N ALA A 203 -6.13 6.59 -16.12
CA ALA A 203 -7.51 6.57 -16.61
C ALA A 203 -7.97 5.18 -17.12
N GLU A 204 -7.07 4.41 -17.72
CA GLU A 204 -7.38 3.06 -18.22
C GLU A 204 -7.64 2.08 -17.07
N LEU A 205 -6.82 2.17 -16.01
CA LEU A 205 -7.02 1.39 -14.80
C LEU A 205 -8.32 1.76 -14.09
N SER A 206 -8.63 3.06 -14.04
CA SER A 206 -9.88 3.56 -13.47
C SER A 206 -11.10 2.96 -14.19
N ALA A 207 -11.08 2.99 -15.52
CA ALA A 207 -12.12 2.42 -16.36
C ALA A 207 -12.23 0.89 -16.21
N SER A 208 -11.10 0.17 -16.18
CA SER A 208 -11.06 -1.28 -16.05
C SER A 208 -11.65 -1.77 -14.72
N ILE A 209 -11.29 -1.10 -13.61
CA ILE A 209 -11.84 -1.40 -12.29
C ILE A 209 -13.33 -1.07 -12.27
N ARG A 210 -13.75 0.08 -12.78
CA ARG A 210 -15.17 0.44 -12.89
C ARG A 210 -15.97 -0.62 -13.65
N THR A 211 -15.51 -1.05 -14.82
CA THR A 211 -16.22 -2.04 -15.62
C THR A 211 -16.32 -3.37 -14.89
N ARG A 212 -15.21 -3.89 -14.34
CA ARG A 212 -15.23 -5.15 -13.58
C ARG A 212 -16.14 -5.08 -12.36
N TRP A 213 -16.12 -3.96 -11.65
CA TRP A 213 -16.89 -3.77 -10.43
C TRP A 213 -18.39 -3.64 -10.71
N ILE A 214 -18.78 -2.87 -11.73
CA ILE A 214 -20.19 -2.77 -12.18
C ILE A 214 -20.70 -4.12 -12.68
N THR A 215 -19.91 -4.85 -13.48
CA THR A 215 -20.30 -6.16 -14.02
C THR A 215 -20.51 -7.16 -12.89
N TRP A 216 -19.53 -7.29 -11.99
CA TRP A 216 -19.63 -8.18 -10.84
C TRP A 216 -20.80 -7.83 -9.92
N PHE A 217 -21.04 -6.54 -9.68
CA PHE A 217 -22.16 -6.08 -8.85
C PHE A 217 -23.50 -6.46 -9.47
N ARG A 218 -23.65 -6.27 -10.78
CA ARG A 218 -24.87 -6.67 -11.52
C ARG A 218 -25.08 -8.18 -11.51
N GLU A 219 -24.02 -8.96 -11.65
CA GLU A 219 -24.09 -10.43 -11.62
C GLU A 219 -24.40 -10.95 -10.20
N SER A 220 -23.85 -10.31 -9.18
CA SER A 220 -24.02 -10.72 -7.78
C SER A 220 -25.35 -10.28 -7.19
N ALA A 221 -25.89 -9.12 -7.59
CA ALA A 221 -27.20 -8.63 -7.18
C ALA A 221 -28.36 -9.55 -7.64
N VAL A 222 -28.13 -10.39 -8.67
CA VAL A 222 -29.11 -11.37 -9.16
C VAL A 222 -29.15 -12.64 -8.29
N HIS A 223 -28.11 -12.90 -7.49
CA HIS A 223 -27.94 -14.14 -6.73
C HIS A 223 -27.99 -13.97 -5.21
N ILE A 224 -28.31 -12.78 -4.69
CA ILE A 224 -28.51 -12.52 -3.26
C ILE A 224 -30.03 -12.60 -2.96
N PRO A 225 -30.53 -13.66 -2.32
CA PRO A 225 -31.96 -13.81 -1.96
C PRO A 225 -32.40 -12.95 -0.77
#